data_AF-A0A8T5KZP3-F1
#
_entry.id   AF-A0A8T5KZP3-F1
#
_cell.length_a   1.000
_cell.length_b   1.000
_cell.length_c   1.000
_cell.angle_alpha   90.00
_cell.angle_beta   90.00
_cell.angle_gamma   90.00
#
_symmetry.space_group_name_H-M   'P 1'
#
loop_
_entity.id
_entity.type
_entity.pdbx_description
1 polymer ?
#
loop_
_entity_poly.entity_id
_entity_poly.type
_entity_poly.pdbx_seq_one_letter_code
_entity_poly.pdbx_strand_id
1 'polypeptide(L)'
;MEIQEKEVKLYKKEGKDLRCLACAHKCLISEGKTGICGVRQNIKNKLYLLVYGRIAARHIDPIEKKPLHHFLQNTSTFSIGTVGCNFKCNFCQNHDISQFQEFYGDKILGERLSPSQIVRQAVRSSCKSISYTYNEPTILIEFVKDTSRLARRKKLKNIMVTNGYLSLESFNFIKNYIDAMNIDLKSFTEEFYRERCKASLKPVLETIKRVYKKGIHLEITTLIIPGENDGIEELKNIAKFIASIDKNIPWHISRFFPHHKLMYRPMTSINILQKTQEIGKKYLNNVYIGNI
;
A
#
# COMPACT_ATOMS: atom_id res chain seq x y z
N MET A 1 -2.01 24.14 21.16
CA MET A 1 -1.80 22.70 20.85
C MET A 1 -1.51 22.55 19.35
N GLU A 2 -0.47 23.22 18.88
CA GLU A 2 0.93 22.73 18.85
C GLU A 2 1.09 21.49 17.97
N ILE A 3 2.02 21.63 17.03
CA ILE A 3 2.25 20.83 15.83
C ILE A 3 2.33 19.33 16.19
N GLN A 4 1.37 18.55 15.70
CA GLN A 4 1.25 17.12 15.99
C GLN A 4 2.09 16.27 15.01
N GLU A 5 3.35 16.63 14.88
CA GLU A 5 4.36 15.90 14.11
C GLU A 5 5.04 14.87 15.02
N LYS A 6 5.39 13.70 14.47
CA LYS A 6 6.09 12.65 15.22
C LYS A 6 7.51 12.52 14.72
N GLU A 7 8.49 12.73 15.59
CA GLU A 7 9.88 12.34 15.29
C GLU A 7 9.92 10.84 15.00
N VAL A 8 10.41 10.47 13.81
CA VAL A 8 10.49 9.08 13.36
C VAL A 8 11.84 8.47 13.65
N LYS A 9 11.99 7.15 13.51
CA LYS A 9 13.25 6.44 13.81
C LYS A 9 13.91 5.80 12.59
N LEU A 10 13.19 5.70 11.48
CA LEU A 10 13.66 5.02 10.27
C LEU A 10 14.39 5.99 9.35
N TYR A 11 15.54 6.47 9.80
CA TYR A 11 16.45 7.27 8.98
C TYR A 11 17.90 7.19 9.50
N LYS A 12 18.85 7.61 8.67
CA LYS A 12 20.26 7.82 9.03
C LYS A 12 20.68 9.24 8.70
N LYS A 13 21.62 9.79 9.45
CA LYS A 13 22.24 11.09 9.13
C LYS A 13 23.33 10.87 8.07
N GLU A 14 23.32 11.70 7.04
CA GLU A 14 24.34 11.76 6.00
C GLU A 14 24.77 13.23 5.85
N GLY A 15 25.72 13.65 6.69
CA GLY A 15 26.11 15.06 6.81
C GLY A 15 24.98 15.92 7.39
N LYS A 16 24.52 16.91 6.62
CA LYS A 16 23.39 17.79 6.95
C LYS A 16 22.03 17.24 6.50
N ASP A 17 22.05 16.21 5.67
CA ASP A 17 20.86 15.60 5.10
C ASP A 17 20.48 14.32 5.86
N LEU A 18 19.23 13.91 5.69
CA LEU A 18 18.69 12.70 6.32
C LEU A 18 18.29 11.67 5.26
N ARG A 19 18.90 10.50 5.32
CA ARG A 19 18.51 9.34 4.51
C ARG A 19 17.32 8.66 5.15
N CYS A 20 16.13 8.90 4.62
CA CYS A 20 14.91 8.21 5.05
C CYS A 20 14.99 6.72 4.69
N LEU A 21 14.65 5.83 5.62
CA LEU A 21 14.66 4.37 5.43
C LEU A 21 13.26 3.78 5.48
N ALA A 22 12.22 4.59 5.34
CA ALA A 22 10.83 4.14 5.44
C ALA A 22 10.39 3.27 4.25
N CYS A 23 10.90 3.53 3.05
CA CYS A 23 10.54 2.79 1.85
C CYS A 23 11.77 2.59 0.95
N ALA A 24 11.62 1.81 -0.10
CA ALA A 24 12.73 1.46 -0.98
C ALA A 24 13.30 2.63 -1.80
N HIS A 25 12.63 3.80 -1.85
CA HIS A 25 13.23 5.01 -2.44
C HIS A 25 14.48 5.49 -1.70
N LYS A 26 14.55 5.24 -0.39
CA LYS A 26 15.63 5.72 0.47
C LYS A 26 16.02 7.18 0.20
N CYS A 27 15.03 8.10 0.18
CA CYS A 27 15.25 9.51 -0.15
C CYS A 27 16.32 10.13 0.75
N LEU A 28 17.23 10.92 0.16
CA LEU A 28 18.07 11.87 0.90
C LEU A 28 17.28 13.17 1.04
N ILE A 29 17.08 13.64 2.26
CA ILE A 29 16.16 14.74 2.56
C ILE A 29 16.95 15.86 3.24
N SER A 30 17.14 16.96 2.52
CA SER A 30 17.75 18.18 3.04
C SER A 30 16.84 18.93 4.01
N GLU A 31 17.43 19.78 4.85
CA GLU A 31 16.69 20.56 5.83
C GLU A 31 15.55 21.37 5.21
N GLY A 32 14.39 21.35 5.85
CA GLY A 32 13.15 21.97 5.39
C GLY A 32 12.43 21.22 4.28
N LYS A 33 13.04 20.20 3.65
CA LYS A 33 12.45 19.42 2.56
C LYS A 33 11.77 18.15 3.05
N THR A 34 10.90 17.61 2.20
CA THR A 34 10.23 16.32 2.39
C THR A 34 10.80 15.26 1.46
N GLY A 35 10.65 13.99 1.80
CA GLY A 35 10.84 12.89 0.86
C GLY A 35 9.75 12.88 -0.22
N ILE A 36 9.90 12.05 -1.26
CA ILE A 36 8.98 12.01 -2.43
C ILE A 36 7.50 11.85 -2.05
N CYS A 37 7.21 11.24 -0.90
CA CYS A 37 5.85 11.07 -0.38
C CYS A 37 5.17 12.34 0.15
N GLY A 38 5.90 13.45 0.29
CA GLY A 38 5.39 14.72 0.79
C GLY A 38 5.15 14.79 2.30
N VAL A 39 5.31 13.69 3.05
CA VAL A 39 4.86 13.63 4.46
C VAL A 39 5.93 13.28 5.49
N ARG A 40 7.18 13.07 5.04
CA ARG A 40 8.35 12.89 5.91
C ARG A 40 9.31 14.04 5.70
N GLN A 41 9.46 14.93 6.68
CA GLN A 41 10.20 16.18 6.56
C GLN A 41 11.43 16.20 7.46
N ASN A 42 12.54 16.71 6.96
CA ASN A 42 13.70 17.02 7.78
C ASN A 42 13.52 18.40 8.43
N ILE A 43 13.36 18.45 9.74
CA ILE A 43 13.20 19.67 10.53
C ILE A 43 14.34 19.72 11.54
N LYS A 44 15.25 20.69 11.40
CA LYS A 44 16.40 20.87 12.31
C LYS A 44 17.20 19.57 12.50
N ASN A 45 17.53 18.89 11.40
CA ASN A 45 18.31 17.65 11.36
C ASN A 45 17.68 16.46 12.10
N LYS A 46 16.35 16.46 12.18
CA LYS A 46 15.51 15.35 12.66
C LYS A 46 14.41 15.08 11.66
N LEU A 47 14.11 13.81 11.42
CA LEU A 47 13.04 13.44 10.49
C LEU A 47 11.71 13.34 11.24
N TYR A 48 10.70 14.04 10.75
CA TYR A 48 9.35 14.06 11.30
C TYR A 48 8.34 13.49 10.32
N LEU A 49 7.32 12.82 10.85
CA LEU A 49 6.14 12.38 10.14
C LEU A 49 5.02 13.41 10.34
N LEU A 50 4.67 14.11 9.26
CA LEU A 50 3.68 15.19 9.27
C LEU A 50 2.24 14.69 9.42
N VAL A 51 2.03 13.43 9.07
CA VAL A 51 0.71 12.79 9.02
C VAL A 51 0.42 11.84 10.20
N TYR A 52 1.20 11.90 11.28
CA TYR A 52 0.95 11.04 12.43
C TYR A 52 -0.43 11.34 13.05
N GLY A 53 -1.37 10.40 12.91
CA GLY A 53 -2.75 10.58 13.34
C GLY A 53 -3.59 11.50 12.47
N ARG A 54 -3.18 11.77 11.22
CA ARG A 54 -3.97 12.50 10.22
C ARG A 54 -4.67 11.51 9.30
N ILE A 55 -5.97 11.34 9.49
CA ILE A 55 -6.76 10.36 8.75
C ILE A 55 -7.56 11.09 7.68
N ALA A 56 -7.14 10.92 6.43
CA ALA A 56 -7.77 11.55 5.26
C ALA A 56 -9.00 10.75 4.78
N ALA A 57 -8.98 9.43 4.98
CA ALA A 57 -10.09 8.55 4.62
C ALA A 57 -10.27 7.48 5.70
N ARG A 58 -11.52 7.19 6.06
CA ARG A 58 -11.88 6.09 6.96
C ARG A 58 -13.22 5.48 6.55
N HIS A 59 -13.27 4.16 6.44
CA HIS A 59 -14.49 3.43 6.10
C HIS A 59 -14.52 2.09 6.84
N ILE A 60 -15.72 1.55 7.04
CA ILE A 60 -15.90 0.15 7.39
C ILE A 60 -16.19 -0.57 6.08
N ASP A 61 -15.32 -1.50 5.71
CA ASP A 61 -15.46 -2.26 4.46
C ASP A 61 -15.53 -3.75 4.78
N PRO A 62 -16.16 -4.58 3.92
CA PRO A 62 -15.93 -6.02 3.95
C PRO A 62 -14.46 -6.33 3.63
N ILE A 63 -13.94 -7.42 4.19
CA ILE A 63 -12.53 -7.82 4.03
C ILE A 63 -12.17 -8.08 2.56
N GLU A 64 -13.14 -8.54 1.77
CA GLU A 64 -13.00 -8.85 0.35
C GLU A 64 -12.71 -7.60 -0.49
N LYS A 65 -13.09 -6.40 -0.01
CA LYS A 65 -12.72 -5.12 -0.63
C LYS A 65 -11.25 -4.74 -0.40
N LYS A 66 -10.52 -5.46 0.48
CA LYS A 66 -9.07 -5.34 0.70
C LYS A 66 -8.28 -6.45 -0.03
N PRO A 67 -8.82 -6.90 -1.17
CA PRO A 67 -8.65 -8.22 -1.80
C PRO A 67 -7.99 -9.28 -0.90
N LEU A 68 -8.69 -9.65 0.18
CA LEU A 68 -8.28 -10.70 1.10
C LEU A 68 -9.38 -11.77 1.17
N HIS A 69 -9.44 -12.61 0.14
CA HIS A 69 -10.49 -13.65 0.03
C HIS A 69 -10.17 -14.88 0.89
N HIS A 70 -8.94 -15.06 1.32
CA HIS A 70 -8.49 -16.24 2.08
C HIS A 70 -8.14 -15.86 3.53
N PHE A 71 -8.52 -14.66 3.98
CA PHE A 71 -8.25 -14.16 5.32
C PHE A 71 -9.48 -13.50 5.92
N LEU A 72 -9.93 -13.97 7.09
CA LEU A 72 -11.09 -13.44 7.82
C LEU A 72 -12.35 -13.22 6.95
N GLN A 73 -12.66 -14.17 6.06
CA GLN A 73 -13.81 -14.10 5.15
C GLN A 73 -15.12 -13.70 5.85
N ASN A 74 -15.95 -12.93 5.16
CA ASN A 74 -17.26 -12.47 5.64
C ASN A 74 -17.18 -11.63 6.93
N THR A 75 -16.06 -10.95 7.16
CA THR A 75 -15.91 -10.01 8.28
C THR A 75 -15.70 -8.58 7.80
N SER A 76 -15.96 -7.62 8.69
CA SER A 76 -15.68 -6.21 8.43
C SER A 76 -14.32 -5.79 8.96
N THR A 77 -13.66 -4.89 8.23
CA THR A 77 -12.41 -4.25 8.59
C THR A 77 -12.58 -2.75 8.73
N PHE A 78 -11.94 -2.15 9.73
CA PHE A 78 -11.87 -0.70 9.88
C PHE A 78 -10.72 -0.16 9.03
N SER A 79 -11.04 0.38 7.87
CA SER A 79 -10.08 0.86 6.88
C SER A 79 -9.70 2.31 7.13
N ILE A 80 -8.41 2.63 7.14
CA ILE A 80 -7.91 4.00 7.27
C ILE A 80 -6.79 4.31 6.26
N GLY A 81 -6.69 5.57 5.88
CA GLY A 81 -5.59 6.11 5.07
C GLY A 81 -5.31 7.57 5.39
N THR A 82 -4.17 8.04 4.90
CA THR A 82 -3.69 9.42 5.04
C THR A 82 -3.44 10.04 3.67
N VAL A 83 -3.03 11.31 3.63
CA VAL A 83 -2.40 11.89 2.44
C VAL A 83 -0.94 11.44 2.26
N GLY A 84 -0.45 11.55 1.03
CA GLY A 84 0.89 11.20 0.58
C GLY A 84 0.98 9.78 0.03
N CYS A 85 1.93 9.49 -0.84
CA CYS A 85 2.21 8.14 -1.33
C CYS A 85 3.66 8.11 -1.80
N ASN A 86 4.35 6.98 -1.64
CA ASN A 86 5.69 6.85 -2.18
C ASN A 86 5.71 6.55 -3.69
N PHE A 87 4.56 6.26 -4.32
CA PHE A 87 4.40 6.16 -5.77
C PHE A 87 3.64 7.38 -6.32
N LYS A 88 3.84 7.68 -7.60
CA LYS A 88 3.10 8.71 -8.36
C LYS A 88 2.36 8.10 -9.54
N CYS A 89 1.48 7.12 -9.26
CA CYS A 89 0.73 6.40 -10.27
C CYS A 89 -0.15 7.36 -11.11
N ASN A 90 0.06 7.40 -12.41
CA ASN A 90 -0.74 8.23 -13.33
C ASN A 90 -2.18 7.70 -13.53
N PHE A 91 -2.46 6.47 -13.06
CA PHE A 91 -3.77 5.81 -13.05
C PHE A 91 -4.42 5.73 -11.65
N CYS A 92 -3.87 6.44 -10.66
CA CYS A 92 -4.32 6.30 -9.27
C CYS A 92 -5.79 6.71 -9.06
N GLN A 93 -6.60 5.82 -8.50
CA GLN A 93 -7.99 6.12 -8.14
C GLN A 93 -8.07 7.15 -7.01
N ASN A 94 -7.12 7.09 -6.07
CA ASN A 94 -7.02 8.00 -4.92
C ASN A 94 -5.94 9.07 -5.16
N HIS A 95 -5.88 9.64 -6.37
CA HIS A 95 -4.82 10.57 -6.78
C HIS A 95 -4.81 11.86 -5.94
N ASP A 96 -5.98 12.34 -5.54
CA ASP A 96 -6.20 13.50 -4.67
C ASP A 96 -5.51 13.36 -3.29
N ILE A 97 -5.59 12.19 -2.64
CA ILE A 97 -4.90 11.97 -1.36
C ILE A 97 -3.48 11.44 -1.54
N SER A 98 -3.22 10.61 -2.54
CA SER A 98 -1.90 10.00 -2.74
C SER A 98 -0.87 11.00 -3.29
N GLN A 99 -1.31 11.91 -4.16
CA GLN A 99 -0.50 12.96 -4.79
C GLN A 99 -1.00 14.34 -4.36
N PHE A 100 -1.39 14.47 -3.08
CA PHE A 100 -2.04 15.66 -2.52
C PHE A 100 -1.32 16.98 -2.78
N GLN A 101 0.01 16.99 -2.91
CA GLN A 101 0.77 18.20 -3.20
C GLN A 101 0.41 18.82 -4.56
N GLU A 102 -0.02 18.02 -5.54
CA GLU A 102 -0.48 18.53 -6.85
C GLU A 102 -1.81 19.29 -6.75
N PHE A 103 -2.61 19.04 -5.71
CA PHE A 103 -3.98 19.56 -5.56
C PHE A 103 -4.12 20.58 -4.42
N TYR A 104 -3.30 20.43 -3.38
CA TYR A 104 -3.44 21.15 -2.11
C TYR A 104 -2.13 21.77 -1.61
N GLY A 105 -1.06 21.71 -2.41
CA GLY A 105 0.28 22.16 -2.00
C GLY A 105 0.77 21.45 -0.74
N ASP A 106 1.40 22.17 0.18
CA ASP A 106 1.95 21.60 1.41
C ASP A 106 0.91 21.42 2.54
N LYS A 107 -0.39 21.62 2.24
CA LYS A 107 -1.46 21.49 3.24
C LYS A 107 -1.70 20.02 3.58
N ILE A 108 -1.35 19.62 4.81
CA ILE A 108 -1.67 18.29 5.33
C ILE A 108 -3.16 18.19 5.70
N LEU A 109 -3.88 17.32 5.00
CA LEU A 109 -5.31 17.06 5.23
C LEU A 109 -5.55 15.92 6.24
N GLY A 110 -6.78 15.83 6.73
CA GLY A 110 -7.27 14.70 7.52
C GLY A 110 -7.64 15.02 8.97
N GLU A 111 -8.60 14.26 9.49
CA GLU A 111 -9.06 14.33 10.87
C GLU A 111 -7.96 13.83 11.83
N ARG A 112 -7.88 14.44 13.02
CA ARG A 112 -6.94 14.01 14.06
C ARG A 112 -7.50 12.82 14.83
N LEU A 113 -6.92 11.64 14.64
CA LEU A 113 -7.26 10.43 15.38
C LEU A 113 -6.00 9.75 15.90
N SER A 114 -5.90 9.59 17.22
CA SER A 114 -4.83 8.83 17.86
C SER A 114 -4.96 7.33 17.58
N PRO A 115 -3.86 6.56 17.70
CA PRO A 115 -3.91 5.10 17.60
C PRO A 115 -4.99 4.46 18.50
N SER A 116 -5.16 4.99 19.71
CA SER A 116 -6.16 4.51 20.66
C SER A 116 -7.60 4.78 20.20
N GLN A 117 -7.86 5.92 19.56
CA GLN A 117 -9.17 6.27 19.01
C GLN A 117 -9.51 5.35 17.84
N ILE A 118 -8.56 5.06 16.94
CA ILE A 118 -8.76 4.11 15.85
C ILE A 118 -9.16 2.74 16.39
N VAL A 119 -8.41 2.20 17.36
CA VAL A 119 -8.72 0.89 17.94
C VAL A 119 -10.08 0.89 18.64
N ARG A 120 -10.43 1.95 19.39
CA ARG A 120 -11.75 2.06 20.01
C ARG A 120 -12.87 2.09 18.99
N GLN A 121 -12.71 2.84 17.90
CA GLN A 121 -13.71 2.90 16.83
C GLN A 121 -13.87 1.54 16.15
N ALA A 122 -12.76 0.87 15.80
CA ALA A 122 -12.80 -0.46 15.20
C ALA A 122 -13.53 -1.50 16.08
N VAL A 123 -13.27 -1.50 17.40
CA VAL A 123 -13.99 -2.37 18.35
C VAL A 123 -15.47 -2.01 18.43
N ARG A 124 -15.82 -0.72 18.54
CA ARG A 124 -17.22 -0.25 18.61
C ARG A 124 -18.02 -0.60 17.36
N SER A 125 -17.34 -0.61 16.22
CA SER A 125 -17.92 -1.00 14.92
C SER A 125 -17.96 -2.51 14.69
N SER A 126 -17.61 -3.33 15.70
CA SER A 126 -17.58 -4.80 15.60
C SER A 126 -16.67 -5.35 14.49
N CYS A 127 -15.69 -4.56 14.03
CA CYS A 127 -14.72 -5.01 13.05
C CYS A 127 -13.82 -6.10 13.65
N LYS A 128 -13.36 -7.04 12.82
CA LYS A 128 -12.38 -8.07 13.23
C LYS A 128 -10.94 -7.64 12.98
N SER A 129 -10.76 -6.61 12.17
CA SER A 129 -9.45 -6.10 11.77
C SER A 129 -9.42 -4.60 11.54
N ILE A 130 -8.21 -4.07 11.43
CA ILE A 130 -7.92 -2.72 10.94
C ILE A 130 -7.07 -2.86 9.66
N SER A 131 -7.47 -2.14 8.61
CA SER A 131 -6.76 -2.11 7.32
C SER A 131 -6.14 -0.75 7.09
N TYR A 132 -4.82 -0.71 6.90
CA TYR A 132 -4.09 0.49 6.50
C TYR A 132 -3.99 0.49 4.95
N THR A 133 -4.65 1.44 4.28
CA THR A 133 -4.98 1.36 2.84
C THR A 133 -5.22 2.74 2.19
N TYR A 134 -5.84 2.77 1.01
CA TYR A 134 -6.14 3.91 0.12
C TYR A 134 -4.93 4.51 -0.61
N ASN A 135 -3.88 4.82 0.13
CA ASN A 135 -2.64 5.37 -0.40
C ASN A 135 -1.50 4.36 -0.18
N GLU A 136 -0.50 4.67 0.65
CA GLU A 136 0.56 3.73 0.98
C GLU A 136 0.87 3.73 2.49
N PRO A 137 0.55 2.65 3.23
CA PRO A 137 0.76 2.61 4.68
C PRO A 137 2.23 2.67 5.12
N THR A 138 3.18 2.33 4.25
CA THR A 138 4.63 2.37 4.54
C THR A 138 5.14 3.78 4.85
N ILE A 139 4.52 4.83 4.29
CA ILE A 139 4.96 6.20 4.60
C ILE A 139 4.56 6.61 6.03
N LEU A 140 3.50 5.98 6.57
CA LEU A 140 2.87 6.20 7.88
C LEU A 140 3.28 5.13 8.92
N ILE A 141 4.37 4.38 8.66
CA ILE A 141 4.65 3.11 9.34
C ILE A 141 4.75 3.17 10.88
N GLU A 142 5.16 4.29 11.47
CA GLU A 142 5.19 4.49 12.92
C GLU A 142 3.78 4.50 13.53
N PHE A 143 2.82 5.17 12.88
CA PHE A 143 1.43 5.16 13.32
C PHE A 143 0.77 3.80 13.10
N VAL A 144 1.11 3.11 11.99
CA VAL A 144 0.70 1.72 11.74
C VAL A 144 1.17 0.81 12.88
N LYS A 145 2.43 0.91 13.30
CA LYS A 145 2.99 0.11 14.41
C LYS A 145 2.32 0.42 15.75
N ASP A 146 2.16 1.70 16.08
CA ASP A 146 1.55 2.11 17.35
C ASP A 146 0.09 1.64 17.44
N THR A 147 -0.66 1.77 16.33
CA THR A 147 -2.04 1.31 16.23
C THR A 147 -2.13 -0.21 16.30
N SER A 148 -1.30 -0.94 15.55
CA SER A 148 -1.33 -2.40 15.52
C SER A 148 -0.98 -3.04 16.85
N ARG A 149 -0.03 -2.46 17.60
CA ARG A 149 0.28 -2.89 18.97
C ARG A 149 -0.94 -2.78 19.90
N LEU A 150 -1.72 -1.71 19.79
CA LEU A 150 -2.95 -1.54 20.58
C LEU A 150 -4.07 -2.46 20.09
N ALA A 151 -4.21 -2.62 18.77
CA ALA A 151 -5.22 -3.46 18.12
C ALA A 151 -5.11 -4.93 18.58
N ARG A 152 -3.88 -5.48 18.63
CA ARG A 152 -3.64 -6.86 19.07
C ARG A 152 -4.11 -7.11 20.51
N ARG A 153 -3.97 -6.12 21.42
CA ARG A 153 -4.49 -6.22 22.80
C ARG A 153 -6.01 -6.32 22.86
N LYS A 154 -6.70 -5.90 21.79
CA LYS A 154 -8.15 -6.02 21.62
C LYS A 154 -8.54 -7.15 20.67
N LYS A 155 -7.62 -8.07 20.37
CA LYS A 155 -7.80 -9.22 19.47
C LYS A 155 -8.19 -8.83 18.02
N LEU A 156 -7.90 -7.59 17.62
CA LEU A 156 -8.05 -7.15 16.23
C LEU A 156 -6.85 -7.57 15.40
N LYS A 157 -7.09 -8.06 14.18
CA LYS A 157 -6.07 -8.34 13.17
C LYS A 157 -5.62 -7.06 12.47
N ASN A 158 -4.37 -7.02 12.01
CA ASN A 158 -3.80 -5.86 11.32
C ASN A 158 -3.44 -6.21 9.88
N ILE A 159 -3.92 -5.39 8.96
CA ILE A 159 -3.81 -5.63 7.51
C ILE A 159 -3.13 -4.44 6.85
N MET A 160 -2.16 -4.68 5.98
CA MET A 160 -1.64 -3.66 5.06
C MET A 160 -2.11 -3.96 3.64
N VAL A 161 -2.78 -2.99 3.01
CA VAL A 161 -3.01 -2.99 1.56
C VAL A 161 -2.03 -1.97 1.00
N THR A 162 -1.04 -2.44 0.25
CA THR A 162 0.19 -1.68 -0.04
C THR A 162 0.68 -1.93 -1.46
N ASN A 163 1.41 -0.98 -2.00
CA ASN A 163 2.20 -1.18 -3.23
C ASN A 163 3.46 -2.04 -3.03
N GLY A 164 3.73 -2.48 -1.80
CA GLY A 164 4.84 -3.39 -1.50
C GLY A 164 6.22 -2.73 -1.53
N TYR A 165 6.32 -1.40 -1.59
CA TYR A 165 7.60 -0.70 -1.72
C TYR A 165 8.36 -0.51 -0.39
N LEU A 166 8.28 -1.51 0.50
CA LEU A 166 8.89 -1.50 1.82
C LEU A 166 10.42 -1.62 1.73
N SER A 167 11.14 -0.82 2.50
CA SER A 167 12.54 -1.08 2.80
C SER A 167 12.68 -2.31 3.71
N LEU A 168 13.90 -2.85 3.85
CA LEU A 168 14.16 -3.93 4.81
C LEU A 168 13.98 -3.46 6.25
N GLU A 169 14.36 -2.22 6.52
CA GLU A 169 14.25 -1.57 7.82
C GLU A 169 12.78 -1.44 8.23
N SER A 170 11.91 -0.96 7.34
CA SER A 170 10.47 -0.85 7.60
C SER A 170 9.79 -2.20 7.73
N PHE A 171 10.12 -3.17 6.87
CA PHE A 171 9.60 -4.52 7.02
C PHE A 171 9.96 -5.10 8.39
N ASN A 172 11.24 -5.03 8.79
CA ASN A 172 11.69 -5.48 10.10
C ASN A 172 11.01 -4.72 11.26
N PHE A 173 10.69 -3.44 11.05
CA PHE A 173 10.04 -2.61 12.04
C PHE A 173 8.59 -3.05 12.35
N ILE A 174 7.86 -3.59 11.37
CA ILE A 174 6.43 -3.98 11.50
C ILE A 174 6.10 -5.45 11.41
N LYS A 175 7.00 -6.32 10.93
CA LYS A 175 6.68 -7.71 10.55
C LYS A 175 6.05 -8.59 11.64
N ASN A 176 6.19 -8.21 12.91
CA ASN A 176 5.63 -8.93 14.05
C ASN A 176 4.26 -8.38 14.52
N TYR A 177 3.73 -7.38 13.83
CA TYR A 177 2.48 -6.70 14.18
C TYR A 177 1.42 -6.78 13.08
N ILE A 178 1.79 -7.23 11.87
CA ILE A 178 0.90 -7.37 10.73
C ILE A 178 0.54 -8.84 10.55
N ASP A 179 -0.75 -9.12 10.39
CA ASP A 179 -1.30 -10.46 10.24
C ASP A 179 -1.51 -10.83 8.77
N ALA A 180 -1.84 -9.86 7.92
CA ALA A 180 -2.02 -10.05 6.48
C ALA A 180 -1.54 -8.85 5.66
N MET A 181 -1.12 -9.11 4.42
CA MET A 181 -0.85 -8.10 3.41
C MET A 181 -1.53 -8.45 2.10
N ASN A 182 -2.21 -7.47 1.51
CA ASN A 182 -2.48 -7.48 0.07
C ASN A 182 -1.46 -6.56 -0.61
N ILE A 183 -0.68 -7.11 -1.54
CA ILE A 183 0.37 -6.35 -2.23
C ILE A 183 -0.01 -6.14 -3.70
N ASP A 184 0.00 -4.88 -4.13
CA ASP A 184 -0.18 -4.56 -5.54
C ASP A 184 1.10 -4.85 -6.35
N LEU A 185 1.09 -5.95 -7.11
CA LEU A 185 2.04 -6.20 -8.18
C LEU A 185 1.46 -5.62 -9.47
N LYS A 186 1.73 -4.34 -9.72
CA LYS A 186 1.02 -3.52 -10.72
C LYS A 186 1.38 -3.86 -12.17
N SER A 187 2.53 -4.47 -12.39
CA SER A 187 3.06 -4.88 -13.69
C SER A 187 4.25 -5.83 -13.45
N PHE A 188 4.75 -6.49 -14.50
CA PHE A 188 6.01 -7.25 -14.43
C PHE A 188 7.16 -6.64 -15.24
N THR A 189 7.10 -5.32 -15.52
CA THR A 189 8.17 -4.61 -16.24
C THR A 189 8.71 -3.42 -15.44
N GLU A 190 10.02 -3.19 -15.50
CA GLU A 190 10.63 -1.99 -14.89
C GLU A 190 10.19 -0.70 -15.61
N GLU A 191 9.87 -0.78 -16.90
CA GLU A 191 9.36 0.34 -17.69
C GLU A 191 8.04 0.86 -17.14
N PHE A 192 7.04 -0.02 -16.91
CA PHE A 192 5.77 0.38 -16.32
C PHE A 192 5.98 1.05 -14.96
N TYR A 193 6.81 0.48 -14.09
CA TYR A 193 7.08 1.05 -12.78
C TYR A 193 7.76 2.43 -12.88
N ARG A 194 8.74 2.59 -13.77
CA ARG A 194 9.44 3.85 -13.98
C ARG A 194 8.50 4.92 -14.54
N GLU A 195 7.72 4.59 -15.55
CA GLU A 195 6.93 5.56 -16.31
C GLU A 195 5.61 5.89 -15.65
N ARG A 196 4.88 4.85 -15.23
CA ARG A 196 3.54 4.96 -14.67
C ARG A 196 3.55 5.21 -13.17
N CYS A 197 4.48 4.61 -12.41
CA CYS A 197 4.51 4.68 -10.94
C CYS A 197 5.60 5.58 -10.36
N LYS A 198 6.62 5.98 -11.15
CA LYS A 198 7.84 6.66 -10.69
C LYS A 198 8.62 5.85 -9.64
N ALA A 199 8.67 4.53 -9.82
CA ALA A 199 9.32 3.58 -8.93
C ALA A 199 10.06 2.49 -9.70
N SER A 200 10.55 1.46 -9.01
CA SER A 200 11.15 0.25 -9.61
C SER A 200 10.35 -1.00 -9.23
N LEU A 201 10.35 -2.02 -10.07
CA LEU A 201 9.66 -3.29 -9.82
C LEU A 201 10.39 -4.12 -8.75
N LYS A 202 11.72 -4.22 -8.84
CA LYS A 202 12.54 -5.11 -7.99
C LYS A 202 12.22 -5.02 -6.49
N PRO A 203 12.09 -3.84 -5.85
CA PRO A 203 11.77 -3.79 -4.42
C PRO A 203 10.41 -4.37 -4.05
N VAL A 204 9.42 -4.32 -4.95
CA VAL A 204 8.10 -4.94 -4.73
C VAL A 204 8.24 -6.45 -4.69
N LEU A 205 8.94 -7.04 -5.68
CA LEU A 205 9.19 -8.48 -5.75
C LEU A 205 9.93 -8.99 -4.50
N GLU A 206 10.93 -8.24 -4.03
CA GLU A 206 11.67 -8.58 -2.81
C GLU A 206 10.83 -8.43 -1.54
N THR A 207 9.88 -7.49 -1.48
CA THR A 207 8.91 -7.43 -0.38
C THR A 207 8.00 -8.65 -0.39
N ILE A 208 7.43 -9.02 -1.53
CA ILE A 208 6.53 -10.19 -1.65
C ILE A 208 7.23 -11.45 -1.10
N LYS A 209 8.47 -11.72 -1.53
CA LYS A 209 9.28 -12.85 -1.02
C LYS A 209 9.49 -12.78 0.50
N ARG A 210 9.77 -11.59 1.05
CA ARG A 210 9.99 -11.39 2.50
C ARG A 210 8.73 -11.62 3.32
N VAL A 211 7.58 -11.15 2.84
CA VAL A 211 6.28 -11.33 3.50
C VAL A 211 5.94 -12.82 3.56
N TYR A 212 6.02 -13.50 2.40
CA TYR A 212 5.79 -14.94 2.32
C TYR A 212 6.72 -15.73 3.26
N LYS A 213 8.04 -15.50 3.17
CA LYS A 213 9.04 -16.18 4.03
C LYS A 213 8.79 -15.97 5.53
N LYS A 214 8.21 -14.83 5.92
CA LYS A 214 7.90 -14.53 7.33
C LYS A 214 6.64 -15.26 7.84
N GLY A 215 5.82 -15.81 6.94
CA GLY A 215 4.54 -16.43 7.27
C GLY A 215 3.44 -15.41 7.58
N ILE A 216 3.53 -14.20 7.02
CA ILE A 216 2.41 -13.25 7.03
C ILE A 216 1.46 -13.66 5.90
N HIS A 217 0.14 -13.68 6.16
CA HIS A 217 -0.84 -14.02 5.12
C HIS A 217 -0.68 -13.06 3.94
N LEU A 218 -0.57 -13.60 2.73
CA LEU A 218 -0.22 -12.84 1.55
C LEU A 218 -1.22 -13.13 0.43
N GLU A 219 -1.80 -12.08 -0.11
CA GLU A 219 -2.54 -12.09 -1.37
C GLU A 219 -1.98 -10.98 -2.27
N ILE A 220 -2.07 -11.15 -3.58
CA ILE A 220 -1.47 -10.23 -4.55
C ILE A 220 -2.56 -9.69 -5.46
N THR A 221 -2.53 -8.39 -5.74
CA THR A 221 -3.48 -7.74 -6.66
C THR A 221 -2.75 -7.14 -7.85
N THR A 222 -3.35 -7.26 -9.03
CA THR A 222 -2.92 -6.54 -10.23
C THR A 222 -4.12 -5.83 -10.83
N LEU A 223 -4.04 -4.50 -10.95
CA LEU A 223 -4.99 -3.71 -11.72
C LEU A 223 -4.65 -3.83 -13.20
N ILE A 224 -5.55 -4.38 -14.01
CA ILE A 224 -5.33 -4.55 -15.45
C ILE A 224 -5.81 -3.31 -16.18
N ILE A 225 -4.90 -2.65 -16.91
CA ILE A 225 -5.12 -1.41 -17.66
C ILE A 225 -4.95 -1.73 -19.16
N PRO A 226 -5.96 -1.48 -20.01
CA PRO A 226 -5.91 -1.90 -21.41
C PRO A 226 -4.80 -1.21 -22.21
N GLY A 227 -3.98 -2.00 -22.90
CA GLY A 227 -2.85 -1.53 -23.69
C GLY A 227 -1.65 -1.06 -22.88
N GLU A 228 -1.60 -1.38 -21.58
CA GLU A 228 -0.48 -1.00 -20.69
C GLU A 228 0.16 -2.22 -20.02
N ASN A 229 -0.65 -3.11 -19.42
CA ASN A 229 -0.17 -4.30 -18.70
C ASN A 229 -1.06 -5.54 -18.91
N ASP A 230 -1.86 -5.56 -19.97
CA ASP A 230 -2.79 -6.63 -20.33
C ASP A 230 -2.21 -7.59 -21.40
N GLY A 231 -0.93 -7.46 -21.73
CA GLY A 231 -0.23 -8.34 -22.67
C GLY A 231 -0.03 -9.75 -22.13
N ILE A 232 -0.25 -10.77 -22.97
CA ILE A 232 -0.22 -12.19 -22.57
C ILE A 232 1.08 -12.59 -21.85
N GLU A 233 2.24 -12.20 -22.38
CA GLU A 233 3.52 -12.57 -21.76
C GLU A 233 3.74 -11.87 -20.42
N GLU A 234 3.28 -10.63 -20.27
CA GLU A 234 3.33 -9.93 -19.00
C GLU A 234 2.48 -10.63 -17.93
N LEU A 235 1.24 -10.99 -18.28
CA LEU A 235 0.33 -11.71 -17.38
C LEU A 235 0.88 -13.08 -16.98
N LYS A 236 1.48 -13.81 -17.93
CA LYS A 236 2.19 -15.07 -17.65
C LYS A 236 3.34 -14.85 -16.68
N ASN A 237 4.12 -13.78 -16.85
CA ASN A 237 5.27 -13.51 -15.99
C ASN A 237 4.84 -13.15 -14.56
N ILE A 238 3.76 -12.40 -14.38
CA ILE A 238 3.13 -12.19 -13.06
C ILE A 238 2.74 -13.54 -12.44
N ALA A 239 1.95 -14.34 -13.15
CA ALA A 239 1.46 -15.62 -12.63
C ALA A 239 2.60 -16.61 -12.30
N LYS A 240 3.62 -16.71 -13.18
CA LYS A 240 4.82 -17.53 -12.96
C LYS A 240 5.62 -17.06 -11.75
N PHE A 241 5.78 -15.74 -11.57
CA PHE A 241 6.47 -15.21 -10.40
C PHE A 241 5.75 -15.60 -9.10
N ILE A 242 4.42 -15.40 -9.04
CA ILE A 242 3.63 -15.79 -7.88
C ILE A 242 3.76 -17.30 -7.64
N ALA A 243 3.60 -18.11 -8.69
CA ALA A 243 3.72 -19.58 -8.63
C ALA A 243 5.12 -20.07 -8.22
N SER A 244 6.18 -19.30 -8.52
CA SER A 244 7.55 -19.61 -8.10
C SER A 244 7.77 -19.45 -6.59
N ILE A 245 6.89 -18.68 -5.94
CA ILE A 245 6.87 -18.53 -4.47
C ILE A 245 5.95 -19.60 -3.89
N ASP A 246 4.68 -19.62 -4.32
CA ASP A 246 3.69 -20.64 -4.00
C ASP A 246 2.47 -20.50 -4.92
N LYS A 247 2.03 -21.61 -5.51
CA LYS A 247 0.84 -21.67 -6.39
C LYS A 247 -0.47 -21.37 -5.66
N ASN A 248 -0.47 -21.45 -4.33
CA ASN A 248 -1.65 -21.20 -3.50
C ASN A 248 -1.84 -19.73 -3.14
N ILE A 249 -0.84 -18.86 -3.34
CA ILE A 249 -1.00 -17.41 -3.11
C ILE A 249 -2.14 -16.90 -4.01
N PRO A 250 -3.23 -16.37 -3.45
CA PRO A 250 -4.31 -15.81 -4.22
C PRO A 250 -3.85 -14.62 -5.07
N TRP A 251 -4.19 -14.66 -6.36
CA TRP A 251 -4.00 -13.55 -7.28
C TRP A 251 -5.35 -12.91 -7.64
N HIS A 252 -5.47 -11.62 -7.36
CA HIS A 252 -6.63 -10.79 -7.64
C HIS A 252 -6.39 -9.94 -8.87
N ILE A 253 -7.29 -10.06 -9.82
CA ILE A 253 -7.33 -9.29 -11.06
C ILE A 253 -8.35 -8.19 -10.85
N SER A 254 -7.89 -6.95 -10.74
CA SER A 254 -8.76 -5.80 -10.54
C SER A 254 -9.03 -5.07 -11.86
N ARG A 255 -10.28 -4.66 -12.06
CA ARG A 255 -10.71 -3.88 -13.22
C ARG A 255 -10.25 -2.43 -13.12
N PHE A 256 -9.64 -1.93 -14.19
CA PHE A 256 -9.36 -0.50 -14.33
C PHE A 256 -10.60 0.27 -14.74
N PHE A 257 -10.82 1.39 -14.04
CA PHE A 257 -11.73 2.46 -14.42
C PHE A 257 -10.89 3.71 -14.72
N PRO A 258 -11.24 4.52 -15.74
CA PRO A 258 -10.47 5.70 -16.09
C PRO A 258 -10.40 6.70 -14.93
N HIS A 259 -9.18 7.03 -14.50
CA HIS A 259 -8.91 7.94 -13.40
C HIS A 259 -7.61 8.73 -13.62
N HIS A 260 -7.49 9.87 -12.94
CA HIS A 260 -6.30 10.72 -12.89
C HIS A 260 -5.83 11.13 -14.29
N LYS A 261 -4.60 10.77 -14.70
CA LYS A 261 -4.00 11.17 -15.98
C LYS A 261 -4.32 10.17 -17.10
N LEU A 262 -5.01 9.06 -16.81
CA LEU A 262 -5.43 8.05 -17.80
C LEU A 262 -6.93 8.08 -18.11
N MET A 263 -7.59 9.24 -18.00
CA MET A 263 -9.02 9.40 -18.33
C MET A 263 -9.37 9.04 -19.79
N TYR A 264 -8.39 9.10 -20.69
CA TYR A 264 -8.54 8.80 -22.12
C TYR A 264 -8.51 7.29 -22.43
N ARG A 265 -8.09 6.44 -21.48
CA ARG A 265 -8.05 4.99 -21.68
C ARG A 265 -9.45 4.40 -21.42
N PRO A 266 -9.86 3.33 -22.13
CA PRO A 266 -11.12 2.68 -21.83
C PRO A 266 -11.05 1.91 -20.51
N MET A 267 -12.20 1.72 -19.88
CA MET A 267 -12.38 0.76 -18.79
C MET A 267 -12.02 -0.65 -19.27
N THR A 268 -11.39 -1.46 -18.42
CA THR A 268 -11.07 -2.86 -18.77
C THR A 268 -12.35 -3.65 -19.02
N SER A 269 -12.40 -4.31 -20.18
CA SER A 269 -13.54 -5.14 -20.55
C SER A 269 -13.54 -6.44 -19.74
N ILE A 270 -14.72 -7.02 -19.54
CA ILE A 270 -14.89 -8.30 -18.84
C ILE A 270 -14.10 -9.41 -19.57
N ASN A 271 -14.05 -9.36 -20.90
CA ASN A 271 -13.28 -10.31 -21.71
C ASN A 271 -11.78 -10.28 -21.37
N ILE A 272 -11.17 -9.09 -21.21
CA ILE A 272 -9.76 -8.98 -20.79
C ILE A 272 -9.59 -9.60 -19.40
N LEU A 273 -10.48 -9.32 -18.46
CA LEU A 273 -10.40 -9.89 -17.10
C LEU A 273 -10.51 -11.43 -17.10
N GLN A 274 -11.44 -12.00 -17.87
CA GLN A 274 -11.62 -13.44 -18.03
C GLN A 274 -10.40 -14.10 -18.65
N LYS A 275 -9.86 -13.52 -19.73
CA LYS A 275 -8.61 -13.99 -20.36
C LYS A 275 -7.43 -13.95 -19.39
N THR A 276 -7.30 -12.88 -18.61
CA THR A 276 -6.26 -12.80 -17.56
C THR A 276 -6.44 -13.90 -16.52
N GLN A 277 -7.68 -14.17 -16.10
CA GLN A 277 -7.98 -15.25 -15.14
C GLN A 277 -7.62 -16.63 -15.72
N GLU A 278 -7.98 -16.91 -16.97
CA GLU A 278 -7.63 -18.15 -17.65
C GLU A 278 -6.12 -18.34 -17.77
N ILE A 279 -5.37 -17.28 -18.09
CA ILE A 279 -3.90 -17.31 -18.12
C ILE A 279 -3.35 -17.61 -16.71
N GLY A 280 -3.84 -16.92 -15.69
CA GLY A 280 -3.42 -17.11 -14.31
C GLY A 280 -3.65 -18.53 -13.79
N LYS A 281 -4.83 -19.10 -14.09
CA LYS A 281 -5.24 -20.45 -13.66
C LYS A 281 -4.37 -21.57 -14.23
N LYS A 282 -3.57 -21.30 -15.28
CA LYS A 282 -2.57 -22.26 -15.78
C LYS A 282 -1.37 -22.43 -14.84
N TYR A 283 -1.14 -21.47 -13.94
CA TYR A 283 0.01 -21.45 -13.03
C TYR A 283 -0.38 -21.43 -11.55
N LEU A 284 -1.55 -20.90 -11.21
CA LEU A 284 -2.01 -20.64 -9.85
C LEU A 284 -3.34 -21.34 -9.57
N ASN A 285 -3.52 -21.78 -8.32
CA ASN A 285 -4.74 -22.46 -7.87
C ASN A 285 -5.89 -21.47 -7.60
N ASN A 286 -5.56 -20.25 -7.19
CA ASN A 286 -6.52 -19.26 -6.70
C ASN A 286 -6.39 -17.96 -7.51
N VAL A 287 -7.30 -17.72 -8.45
CA VAL A 287 -7.32 -16.50 -9.27
C VAL A 287 -8.72 -15.89 -9.30
N TYR A 288 -8.86 -14.68 -8.77
CA TYR A 288 -10.13 -14.00 -8.58
C TYR A 288 -10.22 -12.75 -9.45
N ILE A 289 -11.38 -12.53 -10.06
CA ILE A 289 -11.69 -11.24 -10.70
C ILE A 289 -12.43 -10.40 -9.67
N GLY A 290 -12.00 -9.15 -9.48
CA GLY A 290 -12.62 -8.19 -8.58
C GLY A 290 -12.89 -6.86 -9.27
N ASN A 291 -13.61 -5.99 -8.55
CA ASN A 291 -13.97 -4.64 -9.01
C ASN A 291 -14.83 -4.65 -10.31
N ILE A 292 -15.77 -5.59 -10.42
CA ILE A 292 -16.66 -5.75 -11.59
C ILE A 292 -17.80 -4.74 -11.52
#